data_AF-A0AAP3MD55-F1
#
_entry.id   AF-A0AAP3MD55-F1
#
_cell.length_a   1.000
_cell.length_b   1.000
_cell.length_c   1.000
_cell.angle_alpha   90.00
_cell.angle_beta   90.00
_cell.angle_gamma   90.00
#
_symmetry.space_group_name_H-M   'P 1'
#
loop_
_entity.id
_entity.type
_entity.pdbx_description
1 polymer ?
#
loop_
_entity_poly.entity_id
_entity_poly.type
_entity_poly.pdbx_seq_one_letter_code
_entity_poly.pdbx_strand_id
1 'polypeptide(L)'
;MSPLLIYTPQNGIYLKELLDGMATLLTESTFSTACDIIMILSVGMVGYQYVMGKKLESLTRFMLTTFLVMYCVLGIKVPVAIIDMQTAEGAGEALTVDHVPLGVALPASLISGMGYGITTAFSDVFRMPDSLEYNKTGMIFGARTWLAATQTRLSMSPDLAQDLSSYIRQCVFTAKLLASHQLSPQELTQSAHLSKTYFEEPSPIYRVILHNGVNLSCGDAAANLKTRLPIAAKLELERLNHLVTTGALTSRNTDSSSLPGEKTFGDRLEAAHKYYMNITEDAAETLTQNILINATRDAAADAFAFSGADAALMNYTNTDSTQKMHIAEAN
;
A
#
# COMPACT_ATOMS: atom_id res chain seq x y z
N MET A 1 -25.33 -9.77 27.16
CA MET A 1 -25.38 -8.50 26.41
C MET A 1 -24.74 -8.75 25.06
N SER A 2 -25.37 -8.33 23.96
CA SER A 2 -24.74 -8.38 22.64
C SER A 2 -23.51 -7.48 22.63
N PRO A 3 -22.39 -7.91 22.01
CA PRO A 3 -21.19 -7.07 21.94
C PRO A 3 -21.45 -5.82 21.11
N LEU A 4 -20.83 -4.70 21.50
CA LEU A 4 -20.82 -3.49 20.70
C LEU A 4 -19.89 -3.68 19.50
N LEU A 5 -20.35 -3.28 18.32
CA LEU A 5 -19.60 -3.44 17.07
C LEU A 5 -18.75 -2.20 16.82
N ILE A 6 -17.45 -2.38 16.59
CA ILE A 6 -16.55 -1.33 16.14
C ILE A 6 -16.00 -1.71 14.77
N TYR A 7 -16.15 -0.83 13.80
CA TYR A 7 -15.63 -1.02 12.46
C TYR A 7 -14.29 -0.31 12.28
N THR A 8 -13.32 -0.98 11.66
CA THR A 8 -12.02 -0.37 11.32
C THR A 8 -11.66 -0.66 9.86
N PRO A 9 -11.18 0.34 9.09
CA PRO A 9 -10.83 0.16 7.69
C PRO A 9 -9.56 -0.65 7.48
N GLN A 10 -8.68 -0.76 8.48
CA GLN A 10 -7.44 -1.53 8.42
C GLN A 10 -6.90 -1.81 9.83
N ASN A 11 -6.14 -2.92 9.96
CA ASN A 11 -5.32 -3.24 11.13
C ASN A 11 -6.12 -3.43 12.43
N GLY A 12 -7.19 -4.23 12.38
CA GLY A 12 -8.02 -4.52 13.56
C GLY A 12 -7.28 -5.16 14.73
N ILE A 13 -6.16 -5.83 14.49
CA ILE A 13 -5.31 -6.42 15.53
C ILE A 13 -4.67 -5.32 16.41
N TYR A 14 -4.21 -4.23 15.81
CA TYR A 14 -3.65 -3.12 16.58
C TYR A 14 -4.71 -2.42 17.44
N LEU A 15 -5.93 -2.29 16.90
CA LEU A 15 -7.06 -1.76 17.67
C LEU A 15 -7.42 -2.70 18.83
N LYS A 16 -7.37 -4.02 18.61
CA LYS A 16 -7.55 -5.02 19.65
C LYS A 16 -6.49 -4.86 20.75
N GLU A 17 -5.20 -4.81 20.40
CA GLU A 17 -4.09 -4.62 21.35
C GLU A 17 -4.25 -3.33 22.16
N LEU A 18 -4.71 -2.24 21.54
CA LEU A 18 -4.97 -0.98 22.21
C LEU A 18 -6.12 -1.11 23.22
N LEU A 19 -7.23 -1.73 22.84
CA LEU A 19 -8.38 -1.93 23.74
C LEU A 19 -8.06 -2.92 24.87
N ASP A 20 -7.32 -4.00 24.58
CA ASP A 20 -6.83 -4.96 25.59
C ASP A 20 -5.89 -4.28 26.59
N GLY A 21 -4.95 -3.46 26.09
CA GLY A 21 -4.03 -2.69 26.92
C GLY A 21 -4.77 -1.69 27.82
N MET A 22 -5.76 -0.98 27.26
CA MET A 22 -6.61 -0.08 28.04
C MET A 22 -7.42 -0.84 29.11
N ALA A 23 -8.06 -1.95 28.74
CA ALA A 23 -8.84 -2.76 29.69
C ALA A 23 -7.96 -3.26 30.85
N THR A 24 -6.72 -3.66 30.55
CA THR A 24 -5.72 -4.08 31.54
C THR A 24 -5.36 -2.92 32.48
N LEU A 25 -5.00 -1.75 31.95
CA LEU A 25 -4.64 -0.57 32.74
C LEU A 25 -5.77 -0.12 33.67
N LEU A 26 -7.03 -0.18 33.21
CA LEU A 26 -8.19 0.21 34.01
C LEU A 26 -8.53 -0.79 35.12
N THR A 27 -7.97 -2.01 35.06
CA THR A 27 -8.09 -3.00 36.14
C THR A 27 -6.97 -2.92 37.18
N GLU A 28 -5.90 -2.16 36.92
CA GLU A 28 -4.81 -2.01 37.88
C GLU A 28 -5.22 -1.21 39.13
N SER A 29 -4.69 -1.63 40.28
CA SER A 29 -4.88 -0.93 41.56
C SER A 29 -4.33 0.50 41.55
N THR A 30 -3.29 0.75 40.75
CA THR A 30 -2.73 2.09 40.53
C THR A 30 -3.77 3.04 39.95
N PHE A 31 -4.56 2.59 38.97
CA PHE A 31 -5.62 3.39 38.36
C PHE A 31 -6.74 3.69 39.36
N SER A 32 -7.17 2.67 40.13
CA SER A 32 -8.16 2.87 41.20
C SER A 32 -7.68 3.88 42.24
N THR A 33 -6.42 3.78 42.67
CA THR A 33 -5.83 4.70 43.66
C THR A 33 -5.74 6.12 43.12
N ALA A 34 -5.38 6.29 41.84
CA ALA A 34 -5.38 7.60 41.19
C ALA A 34 -6.79 8.22 41.16
N CYS A 35 -7.81 7.43 40.83
CA CYS A 35 -9.21 7.86 40.87
C CYS A 35 -9.64 8.29 42.29
N ASP A 36 -9.23 7.57 43.32
CA ASP A 36 -9.53 7.91 44.73
C ASP A 36 -8.88 9.24 45.16
N ILE A 37 -7.62 9.47 44.79
CA ILE A 37 -6.92 10.74 45.08
C ILE A 37 -7.61 11.91 44.38
N ILE A 38 -7.95 11.76 43.10
CA ILE A 38 -8.67 12.78 42.33
C ILE A 38 -10.04 13.04 42.96
N MET A 39 -10.73 12.00 43.42
CA MET A 39 -12.02 12.13 44.07
C MET A 39 -11.92 12.95 45.37
N ILE A 40 -10.92 12.69 46.22
CA ILE A 40 -10.71 13.47 47.45
C ILE A 40 -10.43 14.95 47.14
N LEU A 41 -9.55 15.23 46.16
CA LEU A 41 -9.26 16.60 45.74
C LEU A 41 -10.50 17.30 45.17
N SER A 42 -11.30 16.59 44.38
CA SER A 42 -12.53 17.11 43.79
C SER A 42 -13.59 17.49 44.83
N VAL A 43 -13.75 16.66 45.87
CA VAL A 43 -14.62 16.95 47.02
C VAL A 43 -14.13 18.20 47.76
N GLY A 44 -12.82 18.33 47.99
CA GLY A 44 -12.22 19.51 48.62
C GLY A 44 -12.48 20.81 47.84
N MET A 45 -12.30 20.77 46.51
CA MET A 45 -12.55 21.91 45.63
C MET A 45 -14.03 22.33 45.61
N VAL A 46 -14.95 21.37 45.63
CA VAL A 46 -16.39 21.64 45.67
C VAL A 46 -16.81 22.19 47.03
N GLY A 47 -16.26 21.65 48.12
CA GLY A 47 -16.45 22.17 49.47
C GLY A 47 -16.01 23.64 49.59
N TYR A 48 -14.86 23.99 49.02
CA TYR A 48 -14.39 25.39 48.96
C TYR A 48 -15.35 26.30 48.18
N GLN A 49 -15.81 25.85 47.00
CA GLN A 49 -16.76 26.63 46.18
C GLN A 49 -18.11 26.83 46.87
N TYR A 50 -18.57 25.84 47.64
CA TYR A 50 -19.80 25.95 48.43
C TYR A 50 -19.69 27.02 49.53
N VAL A 51 -18.56 27.06 50.24
CA VAL A 51 -18.30 28.06 51.30
C VAL A 51 -18.17 29.48 50.74
N MET A 52 -17.61 29.65 49.54
CA MET A 52 -17.46 30.95 48.87
C MET A 52 -18.74 31.48 48.20
N GLY A 53 -19.91 30.91 48.51
CA GLY A 53 -21.21 31.47 48.13
C GLY A 53 -21.75 31.01 46.77
N LYS A 54 -21.15 30.00 46.12
CA LYS A 54 -21.75 29.37 44.94
C LYS A 54 -22.83 28.39 45.38
N LYS A 55 -24.04 28.56 44.80
CA LYS A 55 -25.30 27.85 45.11
C LYS A 55 -25.18 26.31 45.20
N LEU A 56 -26.18 25.69 45.83
CA LEU A 56 -26.50 24.24 45.87
C LEU A 56 -26.30 23.52 44.52
N GLU A 57 -26.48 24.26 43.42
CA GLU A 57 -26.22 23.84 42.03
C GLU A 57 -24.79 23.34 41.76
N SER A 58 -23.78 23.81 42.51
CA SER A 58 -22.40 23.31 42.39
C SER A 58 -22.27 21.90 42.98
N LEU A 59 -23.01 21.60 44.05
CA LEU A 59 -22.97 20.33 44.74
C LEU A 59 -23.77 19.27 43.97
N THR A 60 -24.92 19.65 43.42
CA THR A 60 -25.71 18.75 42.56
C THR A 60 -24.96 18.43 41.26
N ARG A 61 -24.35 19.42 40.60
CA ARG A 61 -23.50 19.19 39.41
C ARG A 61 -22.34 18.26 39.72
N PHE A 62 -21.64 18.49 40.83
CA PHE A 62 -20.54 17.60 41.22
C PHE A 62 -21.00 16.16 41.43
N MET A 63 -22.07 15.95 42.21
CA MET A 63 -22.59 14.60 42.44
C MET A 63 -23.01 13.91 41.15
N LEU A 64 -23.68 14.63 40.25
CA LEU A 64 -24.18 14.09 38.99
C LEU A 64 -23.04 13.79 38.02
N THR A 65 -22.06 14.70 37.88
CA THR A 65 -20.89 14.50 37.03
C THR A 65 -19.99 13.38 37.54
N THR A 66 -19.70 13.33 38.85
CA THR A 66 -18.88 12.26 39.44
C THR A 66 -19.57 10.92 39.33
N PHE A 67 -20.88 10.85 39.59
CA PHE A 67 -21.66 9.63 39.40
C PHE A 67 -21.62 9.16 37.94
N LEU A 68 -21.86 10.06 36.99
CA LEU A 68 -21.87 9.73 35.56
C LEU A 68 -20.50 9.25 35.08
N VAL A 69 -19.42 9.94 35.44
CA VAL A 69 -18.07 9.56 34.98
C VAL A 69 -17.61 8.26 35.63
N MET A 70 -17.74 8.12 36.95
CA MET A 70 -17.21 6.95 37.65
C MET A 70 -18.04 5.70 37.39
N TYR A 71 -19.37 5.79 37.45
CA TYR A 71 -20.22 4.61 37.30
C TYR A 71 -20.63 4.36 35.86
N CYS A 72 -21.08 5.38 35.12
CA CYS A 72 -21.61 5.15 33.77
C CYS A 72 -20.53 5.07 32.70
N VAL A 73 -19.50 5.93 32.75
CA VAL A 73 -18.45 6.00 31.72
C VAL A 73 -17.36 4.96 31.97
N LEU A 74 -16.83 4.90 33.20
CA LEU A 74 -15.71 4.01 33.56
C LEU A 74 -16.16 2.67 34.19
N GLY A 75 -17.22 2.69 34.99
CA GLY A 75 -17.63 1.55 35.80
C GLY A 75 -18.36 0.43 35.02
N ILE A 76 -19.22 0.79 34.06
CA ILE A 76 -19.90 -0.20 33.22
C ILE A 76 -18.93 -0.72 32.17
N LYS A 77 -18.63 -2.01 32.21
CA LYS A 77 -17.77 -2.69 31.24
C LYS A 77 -18.60 -3.53 30.29
N VAL A 78 -18.28 -3.46 29.00
CA VAL A 78 -19.02 -4.13 27.93
C VAL A 78 -18.06 -4.87 26.99
N PRO A 79 -18.49 -6.02 26.44
CA PRO A 79 -17.74 -6.70 25.40
C PRO A 79 -17.85 -5.94 24.08
N VAL A 80 -16.75 -5.88 23.34
CA VAL A 80 -16.63 -5.22 22.03
C VAL A 80 -16.17 -6.23 21.00
N ALA A 81 -16.81 -6.21 19.84
CA ALA A 81 -16.41 -6.98 18.66
C ALA A 81 -15.91 -6.02 17.59
N ILE A 82 -14.63 -6.18 17.21
CA ILE A 82 -13.98 -5.39 16.17
C ILE A 82 -14.15 -6.11 14.84
N ILE A 83 -14.70 -5.41 13.86
CA ILE A 83 -14.84 -5.86 12.48
C ILE A 83 -13.82 -5.09 11.64
N ASP A 84 -12.83 -5.81 11.11
CA ASP A 84 -11.89 -5.28 10.12
C ASP A 84 -12.51 -5.38 8.73
N MET A 85 -12.68 -4.25 8.07
CA MET A 85 -13.33 -4.16 6.76
C MET A 85 -12.55 -4.91 5.67
N GLN A 86 -11.22 -5.05 5.79
CA GLN A 86 -10.39 -5.73 4.78
C GLN A 86 -10.57 -7.25 4.75
N THR A 87 -10.91 -7.85 5.88
CA THR A 87 -11.09 -9.30 6.03
C THR A 87 -12.57 -9.69 6.07
N ALA A 88 -13.48 -8.70 6.10
CA ALA A 88 -14.90 -8.92 6.25
C ALA A 88 -15.61 -9.12 4.90
N GLU A 89 -15.43 -10.30 4.29
CA GLU A 89 -16.52 -10.93 3.54
C GLU A 89 -17.57 -11.51 4.50
N GLY A 90 -18.02 -10.72 5.49
CA GLY A 90 -19.10 -11.08 6.41
C GLY A 90 -18.88 -12.29 7.34
N ALA A 91 -17.71 -12.95 7.30
CA ALA A 91 -17.46 -14.21 8.01
C ALA A 91 -16.07 -14.30 8.68
N GLY A 92 -15.30 -13.21 8.75
CA GLY A 92 -14.06 -13.17 9.52
C GLY A 92 -14.35 -13.27 11.03
N GLU A 93 -13.52 -13.99 11.76
CA GLU A 93 -13.61 -14.10 13.22
C GLU A 93 -13.50 -12.70 13.83
N ALA A 94 -14.61 -12.16 14.34
CA ALA A 94 -14.62 -10.83 14.94
C ALA A 94 -13.61 -10.82 16.10
N LEU A 95 -12.66 -9.89 16.08
CA LEU A 95 -11.69 -9.74 17.16
C LEU A 95 -12.44 -9.22 18.38
N THR A 96 -12.68 -10.08 19.36
CA THR A 96 -13.41 -9.72 20.58
C THR A 96 -12.46 -9.23 21.66
N VAL A 97 -12.83 -8.12 22.30
CA VAL A 97 -12.17 -7.58 23.49
C VAL A 97 -13.21 -7.48 24.60
N ASP A 98 -12.90 -8.06 25.75
CA ASP A 98 -13.73 -7.98 26.94
C ASP A 98 -13.32 -6.80 27.83
N HIS A 99 -14.20 -6.42 28.75
CA HIS A 99 -13.93 -5.43 29.80
C HIS A 99 -13.66 -3.99 29.35
N VAL A 100 -14.13 -3.58 28.16
CA VAL A 100 -14.01 -2.20 27.68
C VAL A 100 -15.02 -1.29 28.40
N PRO A 101 -14.64 -0.10 28.92
CA PRO A 101 -15.59 0.82 29.51
C PRO A 101 -16.62 1.31 28.51
N LEU A 102 -17.88 1.38 28.93
CA LEU A 102 -19.00 1.85 28.12
C LEU A 102 -18.75 3.24 27.56
N GLY A 103 -18.09 4.11 28.34
CA GLY A 103 -17.71 5.45 27.93
C GLY A 103 -16.79 5.54 26.72
N VAL A 104 -16.03 4.48 26.43
CA VAL A 104 -15.18 4.37 25.23
C VAL A 104 -15.89 3.57 24.15
N ALA A 105 -16.45 2.41 24.52
CA ALA A 105 -17.06 1.47 23.59
C ALA A 105 -18.26 2.05 22.84
N LEU A 106 -19.15 2.79 23.53
CA LEU A 106 -20.37 3.32 22.94
C LEU A 106 -20.11 4.42 21.88
N PRO A 107 -19.34 5.49 22.16
CA PRO A 107 -19.01 6.47 21.14
C PRO A 107 -18.17 5.86 20.02
N ALA A 108 -17.24 4.94 20.32
CA ALA A 108 -16.45 4.28 19.29
C ALA A 108 -17.33 3.44 18.34
N SER A 109 -18.31 2.71 18.86
CA SER A 109 -19.27 1.93 18.06
C SER A 109 -20.15 2.83 17.18
N LEU A 110 -20.68 3.93 17.72
CA LEU A 110 -21.50 4.87 16.96
C LEU A 110 -20.70 5.57 15.86
N ILE A 111 -19.53 6.11 16.19
CA ILE A 111 -18.70 6.84 15.24
C ILE A 111 -18.20 5.91 14.14
N SER A 112 -17.71 4.71 14.50
CA SER A 112 -17.24 3.73 13.52
C SER A 112 -18.37 3.18 12.65
N GLY A 113 -19.56 2.94 13.22
CA GLY A 113 -20.73 2.51 12.45
C GLY A 113 -21.20 3.57 11.45
N MET A 114 -21.22 4.85 11.83
CA MET A 114 -21.49 5.94 10.90
C MET A 114 -20.40 6.06 9.83
N GLY A 115 -19.13 5.97 10.22
CA GLY A 115 -17.99 6.00 9.30
C GLY A 115 -18.05 4.88 8.27
N TYR A 116 -18.41 3.67 8.69
CA TYR A 116 -18.64 2.53 7.81
C TYR A 116 -19.76 2.85 6.81
N GLY A 117 -20.92 3.32 7.27
CA GLY A 117 -22.03 3.68 6.37
C GLY A 117 -21.67 4.75 5.34
N ILE A 118 -20.94 5.81 5.75
CA ILE A 118 -20.46 6.86 4.84
C ILE A 118 -19.47 6.29 3.83
N THR A 119 -18.56 5.43 4.28
CA THR A 119 -17.53 4.81 3.43
C THR A 119 -18.15 3.90 2.37
N THR A 120 -19.12 3.07 2.75
CA THR A 120 -19.86 2.21 1.82
C THR A 120 -20.67 3.03 0.82
N ALA A 121 -21.34 4.10 1.28
CA ALA A 121 -22.06 4.99 0.37
C ALA A 121 -21.11 5.70 -0.62
N PHE A 122 -19.90 6.03 -0.19
CA PHE A 122 -18.88 6.62 -1.05
C PHE A 122 -18.35 5.60 -2.07
N SER A 123 -18.09 4.35 -1.67
CA SER A 123 -17.65 3.30 -2.61
C SER A 123 -18.73 2.94 -3.64
N ASP A 124 -20.01 3.01 -3.27
CA ASP A 124 -21.12 2.79 -4.20
C ASP A 124 -21.22 3.88 -5.29
N VAL A 125 -20.95 5.13 -4.93
CA VAL A 125 -20.97 6.26 -5.87
C VAL A 125 -19.74 6.25 -6.77
N PHE A 126 -18.56 6.07 -6.19
CA PHE A 126 -17.31 5.93 -6.91
C PHE A 126 -17.07 4.46 -7.23
N ARG A 127 -17.74 3.95 -8.27
CA ARG A 127 -17.59 2.58 -8.79
C ARG A 127 -16.13 2.25 -9.13
N MET A 128 -15.34 1.94 -8.11
CA MET A 128 -14.03 1.32 -8.25
C MET A 128 -14.27 -0.18 -8.49
N PRO A 129 -13.46 -0.84 -9.33
CA PRO A 129 -13.48 -2.30 -9.43
C PRO A 129 -13.40 -2.91 -8.02
N ASP A 130 -14.14 -3.98 -7.75
CA ASP A 130 -14.16 -4.66 -6.44
C ASP A 130 -12.76 -5.07 -5.92
N SER A 131 -11.74 -5.10 -6.79
CA SER A 131 -10.32 -5.36 -6.48
C SER A 131 -9.52 -4.14 -6.02
N LEU A 132 -10.10 -2.96 -6.10
CA LEU A 132 -9.54 -1.66 -5.70
C LEU A 132 -10.44 -0.93 -4.71
N GLU A 133 -11.54 -1.56 -4.30
CA GLU A 133 -12.51 -0.95 -3.41
C GLU A 133 -11.85 -0.62 -2.07
N TYR A 134 -12.08 0.62 -1.61
CA TYR A 134 -11.49 1.17 -0.38
C TYR A 134 -11.79 0.30 0.84
N ASN A 135 -13.02 -0.19 0.94
CA ASN A 135 -13.51 -0.98 2.08
C ASN A 135 -12.80 -2.35 2.18
N LYS A 136 -12.40 -2.95 1.05
CA LYS A 136 -11.82 -4.30 0.99
C LYS A 136 -10.30 -4.29 0.95
N THR A 137 -9.70 -3.24 0.39
CA THR A 137 -8.25 -3.21 0.11
C THR A 137 -7.49 -2.20 0.97
N GLY A 138 -8.17 -1.28 1.66
CA GLY A 138 -7.58 -0.26 2.53
C GLY A 138 -7.10 1.00 1.79
N MET A 139 -6.77 2.04 2.58
CA MET A 139 -6.59 3.41 2.09
C MET A 139 -5.47 3.63 1.05
N ILE A 140 -4.48 2.73 0.96
CA ILE A 140 -3.23 2.98 0.19
C ILE A 140 -2.91 1.82 -0.76
N PHE A 141 -3.74 0.79 -0.84
CA PHE A 141 -3.38 -0.42 -1.59
C PHE A 141 -3.28 -0.15 -3.09
N GLY A 142 -4.28 0.50 -3.70
CA GLY A 142 -4.25 0.81 -5.14
C GLY A 142 -3.03 1.65 -5.54
N ALA A 143 -2.69 2.67 -4.76
CA ALA A 143 -1.50 3.50 -4.98
C ALA A 143 -0.20 2.71 -4.78
N ARG A 144 -0.12 1.85 -3.75
CA ARG A 144 1.04 0.97 -3.53
C ARG A 144 1.20 -0.07 -4.63
N THR A 145 0.12 -0.67 -5.12
CA THR A 145 0.15 -1.61 -6.24
C THR A 145 0.61 -0.93 -7.51
N TRP A 146 0.12 0.28 -7.78
CA TRP A 146 0.55 1.08 -8.91
C TRP A 146 2.05 1.44 -8.83
N LEU A 147 2.49 1.96 -7.68
CA LEU A 147 3.90 2.29 -7.45
C LEU A 147 4.79 1.06 -7.53
N ALA A 148 4.39 -0.04 -6.90
CA ALA A 148 5.12 -1.30 -6.95
C ALA A 148 5.29 -1.78 -8.40
N ALA A 149 4.22 -1.79 -9.19
CA ALA A 149 4.27 -2.22 -10.58
C ALA A 149 5.12 -1.29 -11.46
N THR A 150 4.94 0.03 -11.33
CA THR A 150 5.68 1.02 -12.13
C THR A 150 7.16 1.13 -11.75
N GLN A 151 7.54 0.75 -10.53
CA GLN A 151 8.94 0.74 -10.07
C GLN A 151 9.59 -0.65 -10.16
N THR A 152 8.88 -1.66 -10.66
CA THR A 152 9.42 -3.02 -10.73
C THR A 152 10.61 -3.11 -11.69
N ARG A 153 11.63 -3.83 -11.24
CA ARG A 153 12.82 -4.23 -12.00
C ARG A 153 13.01 -5.74 -11.88
N LEU A 154 13.87 -6.31 -12.71
CA LEU A 154 14.23 -7.74 -12.71
C LEU A 154 15.18 -8.09 -11.55
N SER A 155 14.73 -7.87 -10.30
CA SER A 155 15.52 -8.10 -9.08
C SER A 155 15.83 -9.59 -8.83
N MET A 156 14.95 -10.50 -9.22
CA MET A 156 15.08 -11.95 -9.12
C MET A 156 15.91 -12.57 -10.26
N SER A 157 16.23 -11.78 -11.29
CA SER A 157 17.04 -12.23 -12.42
C SER A 157 18.04 -11.14 -12.84
N PRO A 158 19.04 -10.83 -11.99
CA PRO A 158 19.99 -9.76 -12.24
C PRO A 158 20.79 -9.95 -13.54
N ASP A 159 21.11 -11.20 -13.88
CA ASP A 159 21.76 -11.57 -15.14
C ASP A 159 20.92 -11.15 -16.36
N LEU A 160 19.61 -11.42 -16.30
CA LEU A 160 18.69 -11.03 -17.36
C LEU A 160 18.52 -9.51 -17.43
N ALA A 161 18.53 -8.83 -16.28
CA ALA A 161 18.50 -7.37 -16.22
C ALA A 161 19.71 -6.75 -16.93
N GLN A 162 20.90 -7.31 -16.71
CA GLN A 162 22.14 -6.86 -17.33
C GLN A 162 22.19 -7.17 -18.83
N ASP A 163 21.74 -8.36 -19.23
CA ASP A 163 21.60 -8.75 -20.64
C ASP A 163 20.63 -7.83 -21.38
N LEU A 164 19.47 -7.55 -20.76
CA LEU A 164 18.45 -6.66 -21.31
C LEU A 164 18.96 -5.23 -21.43
N SER A 165 19.66 -4.70 -20.43
CA SER A 165 20.27 -3.37 -20.48
C SER A 165 21.30 -3.28 -21.61
N SER A 166 22.17 -4.29 -21.73
CA SER A 166 23.18 -4.37 -22.79
C SER A 166 22.55 -4.42 -24.18
N TYR A 167 21.46 -5.16 -24.33
CA TYR A 167 20.68 -5.25 -25.56
C TYR A 167 20.00 -3.91 -25.90
N ILE A 168 19.32 -3.27 -24.95
CA ILE A 168 18.67 -1.98 -25.20
C ILE A 168 19.71 -0.93 -25.61
N ARG A 169 20.86 -0.88 -24.93
CA ARG A 169 21.95 0.05 -25.27
C ARG A 169 22.51 -0.18 -26.68
N GLN A 170 22.90 -1.41 -27.01
CA GLN A 170 23.67 -1.73 -28.23
C GLN A 170 22.79 -2.05 -29.45
N CYS A 171 21.61 -2.64 -29.24
CA CYS A 171 20.73 -3.10 -30.32
C CYS A 171 19.50 -2.20 -30.52
N VAL A 172 19.11 -1.38 -29.54
CA VAL A 172 17.98 -0.46 -29.69
C VAL A 172 18.48 0.97 -29.84
N PHE A 173 19.18 1.53 -28.85
CA PHE A 173 19.67 2.91 -28.91
C PHE A 173 20.68 3.11 -30.04
N THR A 174 21.81 2.40 -30.03
CA THR A 174 22.83 2.64 -31.05
C THR A 174 22.40 2.18 -32.44
N ALA A 175 21.76 1.00 -32.54
CA ALA A 175 21.43 0.42 -33.84
C ALA A 175 20.15 1.01 -34.46
N LYS A 176 19.02 1.04 -33.73
CA LYS A 176 17.73 1.48 -34.28
C LYS A 176 17.49 2.99 -34.21
N LEU A 177 17.84 3.62 -33.08
CA LEU A 177 17.55 5.03 -32.84
C LEU A 177 18.59 5.94 -33.53
N LEU A 178 19.88 5.67 -33.31
CA LEU A 178 20.97 6.51 -33.80
C LEU A 178 21.41 6.16 -35.22
N ALA A 179 21.68 4.88 -35.51
CA ALA A 179 22.31 4.50 -36.77
C ALA A 179 21.32 4.30 -37.93
N SER A 180 20.29 3.46 -37.74
CA SER A 180 19.34 3.15 -38.83
C SER A 180 18.16 4.11 -38.89
N HIS A 181 17.93 4.92 -37.85
CA HIS A 181 16.74 5.77 -37.68
C HIS A 181 15.40 5.03 -37.91
N GLN A 182 15.38 3.71 -37.71
CA GLN A 182 14.19 2.87 -37.83
C GLN A 182 13.23 3.06 -36.65
N LEU A 183 13.68 3.67 -35.57
CA LEU A 183 12.89 3.98 -34.39
C LEU A 183 13.09 5.45 -34.06
N SER A 184 12.00 6.20 -33.93
CA SER A 184 12.05 7.58 -33.44
C SER A 184 11.92 7.65 -31.91
N PRO A 185 12.45 8.71 -31.26
CA PRO A 185 12.22 8.95 -29.84
C PRO A 185 10.72 9.03 -29.48
N GLN A 186 9.91 9.61 -30.37
CA GLN A 186 8.46 9.75 -30.17
C GLN A 186 7.77 8.39 -30.17
N GLU A 187 8.06 7.53 -31.14
CA GLU A 187 7.53 6.16 -31.20
C GLU A 187 7.95 5.34 -29.98
N LEU A 188 9.18 5.52 -29.50
CA LEU A 188 9.65 4.85 -28.28
C LEU A 188 8.83 5.27 -27.04
N THR A 189 8.57 6.57 -26.89
CA THR A 189 7.84 7.11 -25.73
C THR A 189 6.33 6.86 -25.77
N GLN A 190 5.75 6.68 -26.95
CA GLN A 190 4.30 6.49 -27.15
C GLN A 190 3.91 5.04 -27.42
N SER A 191 4.88 4.11 -27.46
CA SER A 191 4.61 2.70 -27.75
C SER A 191 3.81 2.03 -26.63
N ALA A 192 2.66 1.47 -26.99
CA ALA A 192 1.84 0.67 -26.09
C ALA A 192 2.50 -0.66 -25.70
N HIS A 193 3.34 -1.23 -26.57
CA HIS A 193 4.03 -2.50 -26.33
C HIS A 193 5.51 -2.41 -26.73
N LEU A 194 6.36 -2.09 -25.76
CA LEU A 194 7.81 -1.98 -25.98
C LEU A 194 8.45 -3.31 -26.37
N SER A 195 7.85 -4.42 -25.93
CA SER A 195 8.29 -5.78 -26.27
C SER A 195 8.31 -5.99 -27.79
N LYS A 196 7.28 -5.54 -28.52
CA LYS A 196 7.21 -5.62 -29.98
C LYS A 196 8.25 -4.72 -30.63
N THR A 197 8.31 -3.45 -30.21
CA THR A 197 9.27 -2.45 -30.71
C THR A 197 10.73 -2.92 -30.60
N TYR A 198 11.07 -3.63 -29.53
CA TYR A 198 12.43 -4.15 -29.35
C TYR A 198 12.69 -5.43 -30.13
N PHE A 199 11.80 -6.42 -30.05
CA PHE A 199 12.12 -7.78 -30.48
C PHE A 199 11.66 -8.18 -31.88
N GLU A 200 10.72 -7.47 -32.53
CA GLU A 200 10.16 -7.94 -33.82
C GLU A 200 11.05 -7.61 -35.04
N GLU A 201 11.73 -6.47 -35.03
CA GLU A 201 12.62 -6.05 -36.14
C GLU A 201 14.05 -5.75 -35.66
N PRO A 202 14.80 -6.73 -35.15
CA PRO A 202 16.17 -6.50 -34.68
C PRO A 202 17.10 -6.13 -35.83
N SER A 203 18.10 -5.28 -35.55
CA SER A 203 19.06 -4.87 -36.57
C SER A 203 19.91 -6.07 -37.04
N PRO A 204 20.02 -6.32 -38.36
CA PRO A 204 20.74 -7.49 -38.88
C PRO A 204 22.27 -7.36 -38.84
N ILE A 205 22.79 -6.15 -38.63
CA ILE A 205 24.22 -5.85 -38.69
C ILE A 205 24.85 -5.81 -37.29
N TYR A 206 24.09 -5.33 -36.30
CA TYR A 206 24.62 -5.07 -34.97
C TYR A 206 24.67 -6.34 -34.13
N ARG A 207 25.61 -6.33 -33.18
CA ARG A 207 25.84 -7.42 -32.23
C ARG A 207 25.89 -6.85 -30.82
N VAL A 208 25.63 -7.71 -29.85
CA VAL A 208 25.66 -7.37 -28.42
C VAL A 208 26.47 -8.41 -27.67
N ILE A 209 27.26 -7.93 -26.72
CA ILE A 209 27.94 -8.77 -25.73
C ILE A 209 27.05 -8.84 -24.49
N LEU A 210 26.63 -10.06 -24.16
CA LEU A 210 25.84 -10.37 -22.97
C LEU A 210 26.73 -10.46 -21.71
N HIS A 211 26.12 -10.50 -20.52
CA HIS A 211 26.82 -10.57 -19.22
C HIS A 211 27.82 -11.73 -19.14
N ASN A 212 27.53 -12.86 -19.79
CA ASN A 212 28.35 -14.07 -19.84
C ASN A 212 29.53 -13.97 -20.83
N GLY A 213 29.75 -12.80 -21.45
CA GLY A 213 30.81 -12.56 -22.42
C GLY A 213 30.52 -13.11 -23.82
N VAL A 214 29.35 -13.70 -24.06
CA VAL A 214 28.97 -14.24 -25.37
C VAL A 214 28.56 -13.09 -26.29
N ASN A 215 29.18 -13.04 -27.47
CA ASN A 215 28.87 -12.07 -28.51
C ASN A 215 27.80 -12.64 -29.46
N LEU A 216 26.57 -12.15 -29.35
CA LEU A 216 25.42 -12.58 -30.18
C LEU A 216 25.02 -11.51 -31.17
N SER A 217 24.41 -11.91 -32.29
CA SER A 217 23.71 -10.94 -33.15
C SER A 217 22.52 -10.33 -32.40
N CYS A 218 22.13 -9.11 -32.74
CA CYS A 218 20.93 -8.52 -32.16
C CYS A 218 19.67 -9.35 -32.45
N GLY A 219 19.64 -10.11 -33.54
CA GLY A 219 18.56 -11.07 -33.84
C GLY A 219 18.52 -12.23 -32.84
N ASP A 220 19.66 -12.89 -32.62
CA ASP A 220 19.75 -14.03 -31.71
C ASP A 220 19.52 -13.61 -30.25
N ALA A 221 20.06 -12.44 -29.86
CA ALA A 221 19.83 -11.86 -28.54
C ALA A 221 18.36 -11.51 -28.32
N ALA A 222 17.67 -10.96 -29.33
CA ALA A 222 16.24 -10.69 -29.26
C ALA A 222 15.43 -11.98 -29.03
N ALA A 223 15.73 -13.05 -29.76
CA ALA A 223 15.06 -14.34 -29.60
C ALA A 223 15.28 -14.94 -28.20
N ASN A 224 16.51 -14.84 -27.67
CA ASN A 224 16.83 -15.31 -26.33
C ASN A 224 16.07 -14.51 -25.25
N LEU A 225 16.12 -13.18 -25.32
CA LEU A 225 15.47 -12.30 -24.34
C LEU A 225 13.95 -12.40 -24.39
N LYS A 226 13.35 -12.50 -25.58
CA LYS A 226 11.89 -12.64 -25.76
C LYS A 226 11.32 -13.86 -25.05
N THR A 227 12.09 -14.95 -24.92
CA THR A 227 11.64 -16.17 -24.22
C THR A 227 11.84 -16.09 -22.70
N ARG A 228 12.92 -15.47 -22.23
CA ARG A 228 13.27 -15.38 -20.80
C ARG A 228 12.49 -14.29 -20.06
N LEU A 229 12.22 -13.18 -20.72
CA LEU A 229 11.57 -12.00 -20.13
C LEU A 229 10.21 -12.29 -19.49
N PRO A 230 9.23 -12.95 -20.15
CA PRO A 230 7.93 -13.21 -19.54
C PRO A 230 8.01 -14.19 -18.36
N ILE A 231 8.98 -15.12 -18.37
CA ILE A 231 9.21 -16.05 -17.24
C ILE A 231 9.70 -15.27 -16.02
N ALA A 232 10.66 -14.39 -16.22
CA ALA A 232 11.20 -13.56 -15.14
C ALA A 232 10.18 -12.54 -14.63
N ALA A 233 9.35 -11.97 -15.51
CA ALA A 233 8.25 -11.09 -15.11
C ALA A 233 7.22 -11.82 -14.22
N LYS A 234 6.90 -13.08 -14.52
CA LYS A 234 6.04 -13.90 -13.66
C LYS A 234 6.65 -14.16 -12.28
N LEU A 235 7.95 -14.42 -12.22
CA LEU A 235 8.65 -14.59 -10.95
C LEU A 235 8.65 -13.31 -10.10
N GLU A 236 8.82 -12.14 -10.74
CA GLU A 236 8.66 -10.85 -10.05
C GLU A 236 7.23 -10.61 -9.58
N LEU A 237 6.23 -10.96 -10.39
CA LEU A 237 4.83 -10.84 -10.01
C LEU A 237 4.52 -11.67 -8.77
N GLU A 238 5.06 -12.89 -8.68
CA GLU A 238 4.92 -13.76 -7.50
C GLU A 238 5.62 -13.18 -6.26
N ARG A 239 6.83 -12.62 -6.42
CA ARG A 239 7.53 -11.91 -5.34
C ARG A 239 6.76 -10.69 -4.86
N LEU A 240 6.20 -9.89 -5.77
CA LEU A 240 5.38 -8.72 -5.44
C LEU A 240 4.09 -9.14 -4.76
N ASN A 241 3.47 -10.23 -5.21
CA ASN A 241 2.32 -10.81 -4.53
C ASN A 241 2.68 -11.15 -3.09
N HIS A 242 3.80 -11.83 -2.85
CA HIS A 242 4.26 -12.16 -1.51
C HIS A 242 4.61 -10.93 -0.68
N LEU A 243 5.21 -9.88 -1.25
CA LEU A 243 5.56 -8.65 -0.51
C LEU A 243 4.36 -7.77 -0.18
N VAL A 244 3.35 -7.75 -1.05
CA VAL A 244 2.16 -6.94 -0.84
C VAL A 244 1.20 -7.64 0.11
N THR A 245 1.11 -8.97 0.06
CA THR A 245 0.45 -9.75 1.12
C THR A 245 1.25 -9.64 2.42
N THR A 246 2.58 -9.80 2.42
CA THR A 246 3.38 -9.72 3.67
C THR A 246 3.58 -8.33 4.25
N GLY A 247 3.50 -7.27 3.44
CA GLY A 247 3.42 -5.90 3.92
C GLY A 247 2.11 -5.59 4.65
N ALA A 248 1.05 -6.39 4.43
CA ALA A 248 -0.11 -6.46 5.30
C ALA A 248 0.08 -7.46 6.46
N LEU A 249 0.99 -8.44 6.33
CA LEU A 249 1.32 -9.47 7.33
C LEU A 249 2.39 -9.07 8.37
N THR A 250 2.86 -7.82 8.48
CA THR A 250 3.45 -7.39 9.78
C THR A 250 2.41 -7.44 10.92
N SER A 251 1.15 -7.77 10.61
CA SER A 251 0.06 -8.05 11.52
C SER A 251 -0.46 -9.51 11.45
N ARG A 252 0.31 -10.49 10.94
CA ARG A 252 -0.15 -11.90 11.05
C ARG A 252 0.99 -12.90 11.07
N ASN A 253 1.09 -13.57 12.22
CA ASN A 253 1.78 -14.83 12.35
C ASN A 253 0.91 -15.91 11.68
N THR A 254 1.58 -16.80 10.94
CA THR A 254 1.12 -18.11 10.46
C THR A 254 0.07 -18.19 9.34
N ASP A 255 0.43 -19.04 8.38
CA ASP A 255 -0.34 -19.70 7.33
C ASP A 255 -0.60 -18.91 6.04
N SER A 256 0.34 -19.12 5.11
CA SER A 256 0.27 -18.95 3.67
C SER A 256 -0.79 -19.85 3.02
N SER A 257 -2.03 -19.79 3.48
CA SER A 257 -3.18 -20.28 2.76
C SER A 257 -4.01 -19.08 2.35
N SER A 258 -4.02 -18.82 1.05
CA SER A 258 -4.94 -17.92 0.38
C SER A 258 -6.33 -18.07 0.99
N LEU A 259 -6.83 -17.02 1.67
CA LEU A 259 -8.21 -17.00 2.10
C LEU A 259 -9.10 -17.11 0.84
N PRO A 260 -10.13 -17.97 0.85
CA PRO A 260 -11.02 -18.14 -0.29
C PRO A 260 -11.83 -16.84 -0.47
N GLY A 261 -11.39 -15.97 -1.40
CA GLY A 261 -11.94 -14.64 -1.64
C GLY A 261 -10.88 -13.54 -1.84
N GLU A 262 -9.62 -13.80 -1.46
CA GLU A 262 -8.56 -12.80 -1.53
C GLU A 262 -8.00 -12.65 -2.96
N LYS A 263 -8.40 -11.58 -3.65
CA LYS A 263 -7.89 -11.27 -4.99
C LYS A 263 -6.37 -11.07 -4.97
N THR A 264 -5.68 -11.76 -5.86
CA THR A 264 -4.21 -11.80 -5.98
C THR A 264 -3.68 -10.42 -6.40
N PHE A 265 -2.41 -10.11 -6.10
CA PHE A 265 -1.76 -8.88 -6.59
C PHE A 265 -1.94 -8.68 -8.10
N GLY A 266 -1.93 -9.76 -8.89
CA GLY A 266 -2.20 -9.74 -10.33
C GLY A 266 -3.59 -9.20 -10.69
N ASP A 267 -4.65 -9.75 -10.10
CA ASP A 267 -6.04 -9.31 -10.36
C ASP A 267 -6.25 -7.83 -10.01
N ARG A 268 -5.57 -7.36 -8.97
CA ARG A 268 -5.63 -5.97 -8.52
C ARG A 268 -4.79 -5.06 -9.40
N LEU A 269 -3.65 -5.54 -9.90
CA LEU A 269 -2.80 -4.84 -10.84
C LEU A 269 -3.49 -4.62 -12.19
N GLU A 270 -4.14 -5.67 -12.71
CA GLU A 270 -4.95 -5.60 -13.94
C GLU A 270 -6.08 -4.60 -13.77
N ALA A 271 -6.82 -4.68 -12.65
CA ALA A 271 -7.89 -3.74 -12.36
C ALA A 271 -7.38 -2.29 -12.26
N ALA A 272 -6.20 -2.06 -11.66
CA ALA A 272 -5.58 -0.74 -11.57
C ALA A 272 -5.22 -0.20 -12.95
N HIS A 273 -4.59 -1.00 -13.81
CA HIS A 273 -4.21 -0.56 -15.16
C HIS A 273 -5.42 -0.36 -16.06
N LYS A 274 -6.46 -1.18 -15.92
CA LYS A 274 -7.73 -0.96 -16.60
C LYS A 274 -8.40 0.34 -16.14
N TYR A 275 -8.39 0.63 -14.84
CA TYR A 275 -9.01 1.82 -14.29
C TYR A 275 -8.25 3.12 -14.64
N TYR A 276 -6.91 3.12 -14.51
CA TYR A 276 -6.09 4.32 -14.69
C TYR A 276 -5.61 4.54 -16.13
N MET A 277 -5.35 3.47 -16.90
CA MET A 277 -4.81 3.57 -18.26
C MET A 277 -5.75 2.99 -19.33
N ASN A 278 -6.90 2.42 -18.97
CA ASN A 278 -7.81 1.74 -19.90
C ASN A 278 -7.12 0.62 -20.72
N ILE A 279 -6.11 -0.03 -20.12
CA ILE A 279 -5.38 -1.17 -20.71
C ILE A 279 -5.97 -2.46 -20.14
N THR A 280 -6.36 -3.39 -21.01
CA THR A 280 -6.91 -4.71 -20.65
C THR A 280 -5.90 -5.81 -20.98
N GLU A 281 -4.73 -5.74 -20.37
CA GLU A 281 -3.67 -6.75 -20.52
C GLU A 281 -3.54 -7.59 -19.26
N ASP A 282 -2.99 -8.79 -19.42
CA ASP A 282 -2.63 -9.65 -18.30
C ASP A 282 -1.64 -8.93 -17.37
N ALA A 283 -1.73 -9.19 -16.07
CA ALA A 283 -0.87 -8.57 -15.06
C ALA A 283 0.63 -8.80 -15.35
N ALA A 284 1.00 -9.96 -15.91
CA ALA A 284 2.37 -10.24 -16.29
C ALA A 284 2.84 -9.45 -17.52
N GLU A 285 1.96 -9.18 -18.49
CA GLU A 285 2.28 -8.37 -19.67
C GLU A 285 2.45 -6.89 -19.28
N THR A 286 1.53 -6.39 -18.46
CA THR A 286 1.61 -5.06 -17.83
C THR A 286 2.90 -4.88 -17.02
N LEU A 287 3.26 -5.87 -16.21
CA LEU A 287 4.50 -5.83 -15.44
C LEU A 287 5.73 -5.88 -16.35
N THR A 288 5.68 -6.68 -17.42
CA THR A 288 6.73 -6.75 -18.44
C THR A 288 6.93 -5.39 -19.12
N GLN A 289 5.84 -4.70 -19.47
CA GLN A 289 5.89 -3.37 -20.05
C GLN A 289 6.53 -2.36 -19.08
N ASN A 290 6.16 -2.36 -17.81
CA ASN A 290 6.76 -1.50 -16.78
C ASN A 290 8.26 -1.80 -16.56
N ILE A 291 8.64 -3.08 -16.55
CA ILE A 291 10.05 -3.52 -16.48
C ILE A 291 10.83 -2.97 -17.69
N LEU A 292 10.27 -3.06 -18.89
CA LEU A 292 10.90 -2.52 -20.10
C LEU A 292 11.04 -1.00 -20.04
N ILE A 293 10.02 -0.27 -19.60
CA ILE A 293 10.10 1.18 -19.39
C ILE A 293 11.27 1.52 -18.45
N ASN A 294 11.37 0.85 -17.31
CA ASN A 294 12.44 1.09 -16.35
C ASN A 294 13.82 0.73 -16.89
N ALA A 295 13.96 -0.43 -17.54
CA ALA A 295 15.21 -0.85 -18.17
C ALA A 295 15.67 0.14 -19.25
N THR A 296 14.73 0.79 -19.95
CA THR A 296 15.06 1.75 -21.00
C THR A 296 15.50 3.09 -20.46
N ARG A 297 14.93 3.54 -19.34
CA ARG A 297 15.41 4.71 -18.60
C ARG A 297 16.82 4.50 -18.07
N ASP A 298 17.11 3.32 -17.53
CA ASP A 298 18.44 2.97 -17.05
C ASP A 298 19.45 2.88 -18.21
N ALA A 299 19.07 2.21 -19.31
CA ALA A 299 19.92 2.06 -20.50
C ALA A 299 20.13 3.37 -21.26
N ALA A 300 19.17 4.31 -21.23
CA ALA A 300 19.31 5.62 -21.86
C ALA A 300 20.42 6.43 -21.20
N ALA A 301 20.47 6.47 -19.87
CA ALA A 301 21.54 7.14 -19.12
C ALA A 301 22.92 6.57 -19.49
N ASP A 302 23.03 5.24 -19.55
CA ASP A 302 24.26 4.55 -19.94
C ASP A 302 24.62 4.79 -21.42
N ALA A 303 23.63 4.88 -22.31
CA ALA A 303 23.83 5.22 -23.72
C ALA A 303 24.35 6.66 -23.93
N PHE A 304 23.83 7.63 -23.16
CA PHE A 304 24.35 9.01 -23.19
C PHE A 304 25.79 9.08 -22.68
N ALA A 305 26.12 8.34 -21.61
CA ALA A 305 27.48 8.24 -21.10
C ALA A 305 28.44 7.64 -22.15
N PHE A 306 28.03 6.56 -22.83
CA PHE A 306 28.84 5.92 -23.87
C PHE A 306 29.04 6.81 -25.11
N SER A 307 28.05 7.63 -25.45
CA SER A 307 28.09 8.51 -26.62
C SER A 307 28.85 9.82 -26.37
N GLY A 308 29.38 10.04 -25.16
CA GLY A 308 30.07 11.29 -24.77
C GLY A 308 29.13 12.50 -24.66
N ALA A 309 27.84 12.27 -24.43
CA ALA A 309 26.81 13.31 -24.35
C ALA A 309 26.63 13.83 -22.91
N ASP A 310 27.72 14.27 -22.27
CA ASP A 310 27.76 14.59 -20.83
C ASP A 310 26.74 15.66 -20.42
N ALA A 311 26.51 16.67 -21.26
CA ALA A 311 25.53 17.72 -21.00
C ALA A 311 24.08 17.19 -21.02
N ALA A 312 23.77 16.28 -21.94
CA ALA A 312 22.45 15.65 -22.01
C ALA A 312 22.24 14.68 -20.83
N LEU A 313 23.28 13.94 -20.45
CA LEU A 313 23.27 13.08 -19.28
C LEU A 313 23.06 13.88 -17.99
N MET A 314 23.76 15.01 -17.82
CA MET A 314 23.62 15.86 -16.63
C MET A 314 22.23 16.51 -16.54
N ASN A 315 21.65 16.91 -17.68
CA ASN A 315 20.27 17.39 -17.72
C ASN A 315 19.28 16.28 -17.35
N TYR A 316 19.48 15.07 -17.89
CA TYR A 316 18.65 13.91 -17.58
C TYR A 316 18.71 13.53 -16.10
N THR A 317 19.91 13.42 -15.51
CA THR A 317 20.07 13.04 -14.09
C THR A 317 19.54 14.12 -13.15
N ASN A 318 19.71 15.40 -13.47
CA ASN A 318 19.09 16.49 -12.72
C ASN A 318 17.55 16.39 -12.79
N THR A 319 16.98 16.20 -13.97
CA THR A 319 15.53 16.06 -14.14
C THR A 319 14.98 14.85 -13.38
N ASP A 320 15.62 13.68 -13.50
CA ASP A 320 15.26 12.48 -12.75
C ASP A 320 15.35 12.69 -11.23
N SER A 321 16.39 13.38 -10.74
CA SER A 321 16.53 13.69 -9.32
C SER A 321 15.43 14.63 -8.82
N THR A 322 15.06 15.66 -9.59
CA THR A 322 13.95 16.57 -9.24
C THR A 322 12.61 15.85 -9.24
N GLN A 323 12.37 14.95 -10.19
CA GLN A 323 11.17 14.14 -10.22
C GLN A 323 11.08 13.22 -9.00
N LYS A 324 12.19 12.58 -8.60
CA LYS A 324 12.24 11.76 -7.38
C LYS A 324 12.02 12.58 -6.10
N MET A 325 12.55 13.81 -6.03
CA MET A 325 12.29 14.72 -4.91
C MET A 325 10.81 15.08 -4.80
N HIS A 326 10.15 15.44 -5.91
CA HIS A 326 8.71 15.73 -5.92
C HIS A 326 7.84 14.54 -5.51
N ILE A 327 8.22 13.31 -5.90
CA ILE A 327 7.52 12.09 -5.46
C ILE A 327 7.72 11.85 -3.96
N ALA A 328 8.89 12.18 -3.41
CA ALA A 328 9.17 12.05 -1.98
C ALA A 328 8.44 13.11 -1.14
N GLU A 329 8.24 14.32 -1.66
CA GLU A 329 7.45 15.38 -1.01
C GLU A 329 5.94 15.07 -0.97
N ALA A 330 5.46 14.22 -1.89
CA ALA A 330 4.05 13.84 -2.01
C ALA A 330 3.67 12.60 -1.17
N ASN A 331 4.64 11.89 -0.60
CA ASN A 331 4.45 10.72 0.28
C ASN A 331 4.63 11.09 1.75
#